data_AF-A0AAD5AHA3-F1
#
_entry.id   AF-A0AAD5AHA3-F1
#
_cell.length_a   1.000
_cell.length_b   1.000
_cell.length_c   1.000
_cell.angle_alpha   90.00
_cell.angle_beta   90.00
_cell.angle_gamma   90.00
#
_symmetry.space_group_name_H-M   'P 1'
#
loop_
_entity.id
_entity.type
_entity.pdbx_description
1 polymer ?
#
loop_
_entity_poly.entity_id
_entity_poly.type
_entity_poly.pdbx_seq_one_letter_code
_entity_poly.pdbx_strand_id
1 'polypeptide(L)'
;FHCRNIGKLLPMLTFSVAGKLINTFVFSRLDYCNALLAGVPKATLSKLQLVQNSAARILTGTSAREHITPILEKLHWLPVSFRIDWSSHCPKTRLKTVGDRAFSSLAPKLCNSLPLEIRNAGSLGVFKSHLKTYFFRLAL
;
A
#
# COMPACT_ATOMS: atom_id res chain seq x y z
N PHE A 1 -2.31 -13.51 4.75
CA PHE A 1 -1.85 -14.88 4.43
C PHE A 1 -0.32 -15.00 4.34
N HIS A 2 0.41 -14.03 3.75
CA HIS A 2 1.87 -14.15 3.57
C HIS A 2 2.74 -13.82 4.81
N CYS A 3 2.31 -12.94 5.72
CA CYS A 3 3.17 -12.51 6.84
C CYS A 3 3.53 -13.64 7.83
N ARG A 4 2.61 -14.58 8.09
CA ARG A 4 2.87 -15.71 9.01
C ARG A 4 3.91 -16.71 8.46
N ASN A 5 3.95 -16.91 7.14
CA ASN A 5 4.94 -17.79 6.52
C ASN A 5 6.31 -17.13 6.47
N ILE A 6 6.37 -15.80 6.28
CA ILE A 6 7.61 -15.02 6.36
C ILE A 6 8.18 -15.10 7.79
N GLY A 7 7.33 -14.98 8.82
CA GLY A 7 7.75 -15.13 10.21
C GLY A 7 8.45 -16.45 10.54
N LYS A 8 8.14 -17.53 9.80
CA LYS A 8 8.83 -18.83 9.96
C LYS A 8 10.21 -18.88 9.32
N LEU A 9 10.48 -18.04 8.31
CA LEU A 9 11.77 -17.97 7.61
C LEU A 9 12.73 -16.97 8.26
N LEU A 10 12.21 -16.02 9.05
CA LEU A 10 12.99 -15.01 9.75
C LEU A 10 14.06 -15.53 10.72
N PRO A 11 13.87 -16.64 11.47
CA PRO A 11 14.90 -17.16 12.39
C PRO A 11 16.19 -17.59 11.68
N MET A 12 16.12 -17.86 10.37
CA MET A 12 17.26 -18.29 9.55
C MET A 12 17.91 -17.13 8.78
N LEU A 13 17.40 -15.91 8.91
CA LEU A 13 17.80 -14.74 8.12
C LEU A 13 18.36 -13.64 9.00
N THR A 14 19.37 -12.92 8.51
CA THR A 14 19.89 -11.71 9.17
C THR A 14 18.86 -10.58 9.11
N PHE A 15 18.86 -9.71 10.12
CA PHE A 15 17.91 -8.59 10.25
C PHE A 15 17.82 -7.70 8.99
N SER A 16 18.96 -7.47 8.32
CA SER A 16 19.03 -6.70 7.07
C SER A 16 18.33 -7.38 5.90
N VAL A 17 18.52 -8.69 5.72
CA VAL A 17 17.88 -9.45 4.64
C VAL A 17 16.39 -9.63 4.92
N ALA A 18 16.03 -9.90 6.17
CA ALA A 18 14.66 -9.94 6.66
C ALA A 18 13.88 -8.65 6.38
N GLY A 19 14.48 -7.49 6.67
CA GLY A 19 13.90 -6.20 6.37
C GLY A 19 13.66 -5.99 4.87
N LYS A 20 14.63 -6.35 4.03
CA LYS A 20 14.49 -6.31 2.56
C LYS A 20 13.40 -7.25 2.07
N LEU A 21 13.31 -8.47 2.60
CA LEU A 21 12.30 -9.45 2.24
C LEU A 21 10.89 -8.95 2.56
N ILE A 22 10.69 -8.40 3.77
CA ILE A 22 9.38 -7.83 4.12
C ILE A 22 9.05 -6.63 3.22
N ASN A 23 10.04 -5.80 2.89
CA ASN A 23 9.85 -4.69 1.97
C ASN A 23 9.44 -5.16 0.55
N THR A 24 10.10 -6.19 0.02
CA THR A 24 9.78 -6.73 -1.31
C THR A 24 8.48 -7.51 -1.37
N PHE A 25 7.98 -8.09 -0.26
CA PHE A 25 6.73 -8.88 -0.27
C PHE A 25 5.50 -8.12 0.25
N VAL A 26 5.66 -7.33 1.30
CA VAL A 26 4.55 -6.62 1.96
C VAL A 26 4.44 -5.21 1.40
N PHE A 27 5.52 -4.44 1.39
CA PHE A 27 5.48 -3.07 0.90
C PHE A 27 5.33 -2.98 -0.61
N SER A 28 5.91 -3.88 -1.40
CA SER A 28 5.65 -3.90 -2.85
C SER A 28 4.17 -4.02 -3.19
N ARG A 29 3.40 -4.84 -2.45
CA ARG A 29 1.95 -5.01 -2.67
C ARG A 29 1.13 -3.88 -2.06
N LEU A 30 1.57 -3.37 -0.91
CA LEU A 30 0.93 -2.22 -0.26
C LEU A 30 1.09 -0.98 -1.13
N ASP A 31 2.31 -0.67 -1.54
CA ASP A 31 2.67 0.44 -2.40
C ASP A 31 2.16 0.27 -3.84
N TYR A 32 2.04 -0.97 -4.34
CA TYR A 32 1.35 -1.23 -5.60
C TYR A 32 -0.09 -0.71 -5.54
N CYS A 33 -0.84 -0.94 -4.47
CA CYS A 33 -2.24 -0.48 -4.41
C CYS A 33 -2.41 0.95 -3.90
N ASN A 34 -1.38 1.65 -3.42
CA ASN A 34 -1.52 2.95 -2.73
C ASN A 34 -2.27 4.01 -3.54
N ALA A 35 -2.06 4.07 -4.85
CA ALA A 35 -2.79 5.01 -5.70
C ALA A 35 -4.30 4.71 -5.79
N LEU A 36 -4.68 3.43 -5.86
CA LEU A 36 -6.08 2.99 -5.79
C LEU A 36 -6.69 3.19 -4.40
N LEU A 37 -5.85 3.24 -3.37
CA LEU A 37 -6.25 3.42 -1.99
C LEU A 37 -6.50 4.89 -1.60
N ALA A 38 -6.13 5.85 -2.45
CA ALA A 38 -6.35 7.28 -2.21
C ALA A 38 -7.83 7.69 -2.14
N GLY A 39 -8.75 6.83 -2.60
CA GLY A 39 -10.20 7.07 -2.56
C GLY A 39 -11.00 6.16 -1.62
N VAL A 40 -10.35 5.28 -0.84
CA VAL A 40 -11.11 4.36 0.04
C VAL A 40 -11.34 4.93 1.44
N PRO A 41 -12.46 4.55 2.10
CA PRO A 41 -12.76 4.98 3.45
C PRO A 41 -11.66 4.61 4.46
N LYS A 42 -11.47 5.47 5.47
CA LYS A 42 -10.49 5.30 6.57
C LYS A 42 -10.51 3.92 7.22
N ALA A 43 -11.68 3.26 7.29
CA ALA A 43 -11.82 1.91 7.83
C ALA A 43 -10.99 0.85 7.07
N THR A 44 -10.79 1.01 5.77
CA THR A 44 -9.93 0.12 4.97
C THR A 44 -8.46 0.45 5.19
N LEU A 45 -8.12 1.73 5.36
CA LEU A 45 -6.77 2.17 5.70
C LEU A 45 -6.33 1.61 7.06
N SER A 46 -7.21 1.58 8.05
CA SER A 46 -6.95 0.96 9.35
C SER A 46 -6.59 -0.53 9.23
N LYS A 47 -7.25 -1.27 8.33
CA LYS A 47 -6.93 -2.69 8.08
C LYS A 47 -5.54 -2.87 7.47
N LEU A 48 -5.13 -1.98 6.58
CA LEU A 48 -3.79 -2.01 5.98
C LEU A 48 -2.70 -1.65 7.01
N GLN A 49 -2.98 -0.66 7.86
CA GLN A 49 -2.09 -0.33 8.97
C GLN A 49 -1.87 -1.53 9.89
N LEU A 50 -2.91 -2.33 10.17
CA LEU A 50 -2.77 -3.57 10.95
C LEU A 50 -1.82 -4.59 10.30
N VAL A 51 -1.83 -4.69 8.96
CA VAL A 51 -0.92 -5.56 8.21
C VAL A 51 0.52 -5.06 8.32
N GLN A 52 0.76 -3.76 8.15
CA GLN A 52 2.08 -3.15 8.34
C GLN A 52 2.58 -3.33 9.78
N ASN A 53 1.72 -3.09 10.77
CA ASN A 53 2.05 -3.26 12.18
C ASN A 53 2.42 -4.71 12.49
N SER A 54 1.67 -5.67 11.95
CA SER A 54 1.99 -7.09 12.10
C SER A 54 3.34 -7.45 11.47
N ALA A 55 3.65 -6.91 10.28
CA ALA A 55 4.93 -7.13 9.63
C ALA A 55 6.11 -6.55 10.45
N ALA A 56 5.94 -5.35 11.02
CA ALA A 56 6.95 -4.70 11.86
C ALA A 56 7.21 -5.52 13.14
N ARG A 57 6.15 -6.02 13.78
CA ARG A 57 6.26 -6.90 14.96
C ARG A 57 6.94 -8.22 14.64
N ILE A 58 6.58 -8.84 13.51
CA ILE A 58 7.20 -10.10 13.06
C ILE A 58 8.71 -9.90 12.80
N LEU A 59 9.11 -8.76 12.22
CA LEU A 59 10.52 -8.44 11.97
C LEU A 59 11.32 -8.20 13.26
N THR A 60 10.72 -7.50 14.22
CA THR A 60 11.39 -7.08 15.46
C THR A 60 11.22 -8.05 16.62
N GLY A 61 10.35 -9.07 16.47
CA GLY A 61 10.02 -10.01 17.54
C GLY A 61 9.31 -9.37 18.73
N THR A 62 8.73 -8.17 18.56
CA THR A 62 8.15 -7.37 19.65
C THR A 62 6.79 -7.88 20.09
N SER A 63 6.49 -7.75 21.39
CA SER A 63 5.23 -8.21 21.97
C SER A 63 4.06 -7.42 21.42
N ALA A 64 2.89 -8.06 21.22
CA ALA A 64 1.68 -7.43 20.69
C ALA A 64 1.16 -6.24 21.53
N ARG A 65 1.60 -6.13 22.79
CA ARG A 65 1.21 -5.08 23.74
C ARG A 65 2.09 -3.82 23.64
N GLU A 66 3.27 -3.92 23.03
CA GLU A 66 4.16 -2.76 22.88
C GLU A 66 3.59 -1.74 21.90
N HIS A 67 3.88 -0.46 22.16
CA HIS A 67 3.44 0.63 21.31
C HIS A 67 4.11 0.56 19.93
N ILE A 68 3.33 0.76 18.86
CA ILE A 68 3.81 0.50 17.49
C ILE A 68 4.66 1.65 16.92
N THR A 69 4.43 2.89 17.35
CA THR A 69 5.15 4.07 16.86
C THR A 69 6.68 3.97 17.01
N PRO A 70 7.25 3.64 18.19
CA PRO A 70 8.71 3.52 18.34
C PRO A 70 9.30 2.39 17.48
N ILE A 71 8.52 1.35 17.18
CA ILE A 71 8.95 0.24 16.32
C ILE A 71 9.05 0.71 14.86
N LEU A 72 8.06 1.47 14.40
CA LEU A 72 8.07 2.03 13.05
C LEU A 72 9.22 3.02 12.85
N GLU A 73 9.50 3.87 13.85
CA GLU A 73 10.64 4.80 13.82
C GLU A 73 11.98 4.07 13.75
N LYS A 74 12.18 3.04 14.58
CA LYS A 74 13.39 2.21 14.56
C LYS A 74 13.61 1.51 13.21
N LEU A 75 12.52 1.18 12.51
CA LEU A 75 12.56 0.58 11.18
C LEU A 75 12.58 1.61 10.05
N HIS A 76 12.44 2.91 10.35
CA HIS A 76 12.23 3.99 9.38
C HIS A 76 11.02 3.77 8.45
N TRP A 77 9.95 3.15 8.96
CA TRP A 77 8.75 2.84 8.18
C TRP A 77 7.67 3.90 8.35
N LEU A 78 7.28 4.53 7.23
CA LEU A 78 6.15 5.48 7.21
C LEU A 78 4.81 4.77 7.45
N PRO A 79 3.87 5.34 8.23
CA PRO A 79 2.50 4.83 8.34
C PRO A 79 1.76 4.83 7.00
N VAL A 80 0.79 3.93 6.84
CA VAL A 80 0.06 3.72 5.57
C VAL A 80 -0.61 5.00 5.07
N SER A 81 -1.15 5.82 5.96
CA SER A 81 -1.77 7.10 5.60
C SER A 81 -0.80 8.02 4.86
N PHE A 82 0.41 8.20 5.43
CA PHE A 82 1.45 9.05 4.84
C PHE A 82 2.00 8.48 3.53
N ARG A 83 2.03 7.14 3.39
CA ARG A 83 2.45 6.49 2.15
C ARG A 83 1.49 6.76 0.99
N ILE A 84 0.19 6.80 1.27
CA ILE A 84 -0.84 7.06 0.26
C ILE A 84 -0.80 8.53 -0.16
N ASP A 85 -0.70 9.46 0.80
CA ASP A 85 -0.58 10.89 0.52
C ASP A 85 0.67 11.20 -0.31
N TRP A 86 1.80 10.57 0.02
CA TRP A 86 3.03 10.67 -0.78
C TRP A 86 2.84 10.11 -2.20
N SER A 87 2.10 9.01 -2.35
CA SER A 87 1.90 8.37 -3.65
C SER A 87 0.87 9.07 -4.54
N SER A 88 -0.01 9.93 -3.98
CA SER A 88 -0.81 10.86 -4.78
C SER A 88 0.05 11.86 -5.56
N HIS A 89 1.28 12.11 -5.10
CA HIS A 89 2.28 12.84 -5.87
C HIS A 89 2.85 11.93 -6.96
N CYS A 90 2.43 12.15 -8.22
CA CYS A 90 2.92 11.36 -9.35
C CYS A 90 4.45 11.48 -9.46
N PRO A 91 5.21 10.38 -9.28
CA PRO A 91 6.66 10.44 -9.38
C PRO A 91 7.06 10.80 -10.81
N LYS A 92 7.93 11.80 -10.98
CA LYS A 92 8.48 12.19 -12.28
C LYS A 92 9.41 11.09 -12.77
N THR A 93 9.01 10.34 -13.78
CA THR A 93 9.86 9.29 -14.35
C THR A 93 10.82 9.86 -15.38
N ARG A 94 12.11 9.48 -15.30
CA ARG A 94 13.14 9.92 -16.25
C ARG A 94 12.94 9.36 -17.65
N LEU A 95 12.40 8.15 -17.76
CA LEU A 95 12.11 7.47 -19.03
C LEU A 95 10.64 7.65 -19.40
N LYS A 96 10.38 8.46 -20.44
CA LYS A 96 9.05 8.90 -20.89
C LYS A 96 8.15 7.79 -21.46
N THR A 97 8.69 6.58 -21.64
CA THR A 97 7.98 5.45 -22.26
C THR A 97 7.74 4.34 -21.25
N VAL A 98 8.79 3.65 -20.82
CA VAL A 98 8.66 2.48 -19.92
C VAL A 98 8.37 2.92 -18.49
N GLY A 99 9.01 4.00 -18.02
CA GLY A 99 8.80 4.54 -16.67
C GLY A 99 7.40 5.09 -16.48
N ASP A 100 6.88 5.82 -17.47
CA ASP A 100 5.53 6.38 -17.44
C ASP A 100 4.43 5.33 -17.52
N ARG A 101 4.73 4.10 -17.97
CA ARG A 101 3.81 2.95 -18.01
C ARG A 101 3.85 2.08 -16.75
N ALA A 102 4.80 2.31 -15.85
CA ALA A 102 4.88 1.54 -14.61
C ALA A 102 3.62 1.78 -13.75
N PHE A 103 3.16 0.74 -13.05
CA PHE A 103 1.96 0.88 -12.21
C PHE A 103 2.11 2.01 -11.17
N SER A 104 3.30 2.18 -10.60
CA SER A 104 3.61 3.24 -9.63
C SER A 104 3.48 4.67 -10.17
N SER A 105 3.58 4.87 -11.49
CA SER A 105 3.43 6.17 -12.15
C SER A 105 2.07 6.33 -12.84
N LEU A 106 1.52 5.26 -13.43
CA LEU A 106 0.20 5.27 -14.07
C LEU A 106 -0.95 5.27 -13.07
N ALA A 107 -0.87 4.47 -12.01
CA ALA A 107 -1.99 4.32 -11.09
C ALA A 107 -2.41 5.64 -10.43
N PRO A 108 -1.51 6.53 -9.94
CA PRO A 108 -1.94 7.81 -9.40
C PRO A 108 -2.51 8.73 -10.49
N LYS A 109 -1.99 8.70 -11.72
CA LYS A 109 -2.58 9.46 -12.86
C LYS A 109 -3.99 8.98 -13.17
N LEU A 110 -4.19 7.66 -13.25
CA LEU A 110 -5.49 7.03 -13.52
C LEU A 110 -6.49 7.37 -12.41
N CYS A 111 -6.10 7.25 -11.14
CA CYS A 111 -6.95 7.61 -10.01
C CYS A 111 -7.29 9.10 -9.98
N ASN A 112 -6.35 9.97 -10.34
CA ASN A 112 -6.62 11.40 -10.44
C ASN A 112 -7.57 11.75 -11.58
N SER A 113 -7.62 10.94 -12.65
CA SER A 113 -8.60 11.09 -13.74
C SER A 113 -9.98 10.50 -13.47
N LEU A 114 -10.19 9.83 -12.31
CA LEU A 114 -11.51 9.30 -11.97
C LEU A 114 -12.43 10.42 -11.46
N PRO A 115 -13.73 10.40 -11.83
CA PRO A 115 -14.72 11.31 -11.27
C PRO A 115 -14.78 11.24 -9.74
N LEU A 116 -15.05 12.39 -9.10
CA LEU A 116 -15.12 12.52 -7.64
C LEU A 116 -16.14 11.56 -7.01
N GLU A 117 -17.22 11.25 -7.71
CA GLU A 117 -18.26 10.30 -7.29
C GLU A 117 -17.74 8.87 -7.10
N ILE A 118 -16.77 8.47 -7.93
CA ILE A 118 -16.10 7.17 -7.81
C ILE A 118 -15.08 7.24 -6.68
N ARG A 119 -14.31 8.33 -6.62
CA ARG A 119 -13.25 8.53 -5.61
C ARG A 119 -13.79 8.65 -4.18
N ASN A 120 -15.00 9.15 -3.98
CA ASN A 120 -15.62 9.34 -2.66
C ASN A 120 -16.61 8.24 -2.30
N ALA A 121 -16.56 7.08 -2.97
CA ALA A 121 -17.45 5.98 -2.69
C ALA A 121 -17.37 5.54 -1.21
N GLY A 122 -18.53 5.49 -0.53
CA GLY A 122 -18.62 5.21 0.91
C GLY A 122 -18.20 3.81 1.33
N SER A 123 -17.93 2.90 0.39
CA SER A 123 -17.39 1.57 0.66
C SER A 123 -16.61 1.01 -0.53
N LEU A 124 -15.74 0.03 -0.27
CA LEU A 124 -14.98 -0.67 -1.31
C LEU A 124 -15.89 -1.38 -2.33
N GLY A 125 -17.05 -1.88 -1.90
CA GLY A 125 -18.02 -2.53 -2.79
C GLY A 125 -18.62 -1.55 -3.80
N VAL A 126 -19.03 -0.38 -3.30
CA VAL A 126 -19.56 0.71 -4.13
C VAL A 126 -18.48 1.25 -5.07
N PHE A 127 -17.25 1.46 -4.56
CA PHE A 127 -16.10 1.88 -5.36
C PHE A 127 -15.88 0.95 -6.56
N LYS A 128 -15.79 -0.37 -6.32
CA LYS A 128 -15.59 -1.36 -7.38
C LYS A 128 -16.72 -1.37 -8.41
N SER A 129 -17.96 -1.22 -7.95
CA SER A 129 -19.15 -1.16 -8.81
C SER A 129 -19.13 0.08 -9.72
N HIS A 130 -18.88 1.25 -9.13
CA HIS A 130 -18.78 2.52 -9.86
C HIS A 130 -17.61 2.52 -10.84
N LEU A 131 -16.44 2.04 -10.41
CA LEU A 131 -15.25 1.94 -11.23
C LEU A 131 -15.48 1.03 -12.45
N LYS A 132 -16.08 -0.15 -12.23
CA LYS A 132 -16.46 -1.07 -13.30
C LYS A 132 -17.39 -0.35 -14.28
N THR A 133 -18.48 0.23 -13.78
CA THR A 133 -19.48 0.94 -14.60
C THR A 133 -18.85 2.06 -15.44
N TYR A 134 -17.94 2.84 -14.87
CA TYR A 134 -17.23 3.92 -15.55
C TYR A 134 -16.34 3.43 -16.70
N PHE A 135 -15.54 2.38 -16.47
CA PHE A 135 -14.72 1.81 -17.54
C PHE A 135 -15.55 1.14 -18.63
N PHE A 136 -16.69 0.53 -18.30
CA PHE A 136 -17.64 0.04 -19.32
C PHE A 136 -18.20 1.17 -20.18
N ARG A 137 -18.49 2.34 -19.60
CA ARG A 137 -18.97 3.51 -20.35
C ARG A 137 -17.89 4.17 -21.22
N LEU A 138 -16.63 4.13 -20.80
CA LEU A 138 -15.50 4.67 -21.58
C LEU A 138 -15.06 3.76 -22.74
N ALA A 139 -15.43 2.48 -22.70
CA ALA A 139 -15.07 1.49 -23.72
C ALA A 139 -16.13 1.35 -24.83
N LEU A 140 -17.24 2.10 -24.73
CA LEU A 140 -18.27 2.27 -25.76
C LEU A 140 -18.03 3.58 -26.51
#